data_AF-A0A2V6NMM1-F1
#
_entry.id   AF-A0A2V6NMM1-F1
#
_cell.length_a   1.000
_cell.length_b   1.000
_cell.length_c   1.000
_cell.angle_alpha   90.00
_cell.angle_beta   90.00
_cell.angle_gamma   90.00
#
_symmetry.space_group_name_H-M   'P 1'
#
loop_
_entity.id
_entity.type
_entity.pdbx_description
1 polymer ?
#
loop_
_entity_poly.entity_id
_entity_poly.type
_entity_poly.pdbx_seq_one_letter_code
_entity_poly.pdbx_strand_id
1 'polypeptide(L)'
;MKFEIGHVLFIDIVGYSKLLIHEQSEQLQKLREIARATEQFRAAQAEGKLLRLPTGDGGALVFRDNPEAPVACAMAISKSLKNYPGLRVRMGIHSGPVREVTDLNEQANIAGAGINMAQRVMAPNAADK
;
A
#
# COMPACT_ATOMS: atom_id res chain seq x y z
N MET A 1 -0.73 -9.17 25.76
CA MET A 1 -0.99 -8.66 24.39
C MET A 1 0.07 -7.62 24.07
N LYS A 2 0.83 -7.76 22.98
CA LYS A 2 1.86 -6.80 22.57
C LYS A 2 1.46 -6.25 21.20
N PHE A 3 1.27 -4.94 21.11
CA PHE A 3 1.09 -4.25 19.83
C PHE A 3 2.47 -3.90 19.30
N GLU A 4 2.69 -4.08 18.01
CA GLU A 4 3.87 -3.58 17.32
C GLU A 4 3.49 -2.29 16.58
N ILE A 5 4.46 -1.41 16.32
CA ILE A 5 4.20 -0.23 15.49
C ILE A 5 4.42 -0.64 14.04
N GLY A 6 3.39 -0.45 13.22
CA GLY A 6 3.45 -0.69 11.78
C GLY A 6 3.55 0.65 11.08
N HIS A 7 4.44 0.72 10.09
CA HIS A 7 4.65 1.88 9.24
C HIS A 7 4.06 1.57 7.88
N VAL A 8 2.99 2.27 7.51
CA VAL A 8 2.14 1.91 6.39
C VAL A 8 2.27 2.92 5.27
N LEU A 9 2.49 2.43 4.05
CA LEU A 9 2.31 3.17 2.81
C LEU A 9 1.04 2.66 2.12
N PHE A 10 0.05 3.54 1.97
CA PHE A 10 -1.13 3.31 1.15
C PHE A 10 -0.93 3.85 -0.26
N ILE A 11 -1.50 3.17 -1.24
CA ILE A 11 -1.39 3.51 -2.65
C ILE A 11 -2.70 3.17 -3.36
N ASP A 12 -3.37 4.18 -3.93
CA ASP A 12 -4.58 4.02 -4.75
C ASP A 12 -4.35 4.53 -6.17
N ILE A 13 -4.94 3.87 -7.16
CA ILE A 13 -4.97 4.36 -8.54
C ILE A 13 -6.05 5.44 -8.69
N VAL A 14 -5.68 6.61 -9.21
CA VAL A 14 -6.61 7.72 -9.41
C VAL A 14 -7.54 7.42 -10.58
N GLY A 15 -8.86 7.46 -10.33
CA GLY A 15 -9.87 7.22 -11.35
C GLY A 15 -10.06 5.75 -11.72
N TYR A 16 -9.59 4.82 -10.88
CA TYR A 16 -9.63 3.37 -11.14
C TYR A 16 -11.01 2.85 -11.55
N SER A 17 -12.08 3.30 -10.88
CA SER A 17 -13.47 2.88 -11.16
C SER A 17 -13.97 3.27 -12.56
N LYS A 18 -13.36 4.28 -13.19
CA LYS A 18 -13.75 4.81 -14.50
C LYS A 18 -13.07 4.07 -15.66
N LEU A 19 -12.10 3.21 -15.37
CA LEU A 19 -11.36 2.41 -16.34
C LEU A 19 -12.13 1.15 -16.73
N LEU A 20 -11.89 0.67 -17.94
CA LEU A 20 -12.38 -0.64 -18.38
C LEU A 20 -11.69 -1.76 -17.58
N ILE A 21 -12.34 -2.93 -17.49
CA ILE A 21 -11.85 -4.06 -16.67
C ILE A 21 -10.42 -4.49 -17.04
N HIS A 22 -10.09 -4.47 -18.33
CA HIS A 22 -8.74 -4.81 -18.78
C HIS A 22 -7.71 -3.75 -18.36
N GLU A 23 -8.05 -2.46 -18.51
CA GLU A 23 -7.21 -1.33 -18.09
C GLU A 23 -6.99 -1.33 -16.56
N GLN A 24 -8.02 -1.65 -15.78
CA GLN A 24 -7.91 -1.82 -14.32
C GLN A 24 -6.87 -2.89 -13.97
N SER A 25 -6.94 -4.04 -14.64
CA SER A 25 -6.04 -5.16 -14.41
C SER A 25 -4.60 -4.81 -14.81
N GLU A 26 -4.40 -4.17 -15.95
CA GLU A 26 -3.09 -3.72 -16.44
C GLU A 26 -2.45 -2.67 -15.51
N GLN A 27 -3.22 -1.66 -15.10
CA GLN A 27 -2.71 -0.61 -14.21
C GLN A 27 -2.37 -1.16 -12.83
N LEU A 28 -3.20 -2.06 -12.29
CA LEU A 28 -2.92 -2.69 -11.00
C LEU A 28 -1.69 -3.60 -11.08
N GLN A 29 -1.52 -4.35 -12.18
CA GLN A 29 -0.32 -5.13 -12.42
C GLN A 29 0.92 -4.24 -12.50
N LYS A 30 0.87 -3.15 -13.27
CA LYS A 30 1.98 -2.20 -13.41
C LYS A 30 2.34 -1.55 -12.08
N LEU A 31 1.35 -1.16 -11.28
CA LEU A 31 1.56 -0.63 -9.93
C LEU A 31 2.30 -1.63 -9.04
N ARG A 32 1.88 -2.90 -9.06
CA ARG A 32 2.52 -3.97 -8.29
C ARG A 32 3.96 -4.20 -8.73
N GLU A 33 4.24 -4.18 -10.03
CA GLU A 33 5.61 -4.28 -10.57
C GLU A 33 6.49 -3.14 -10.06
N ILE A 34 6.02 -1.89 -10.15
CA ILE A 34 6.75 -0.70 -9.69
C ILE A 34 7.02 -0.78 -8.18
N ALA A 35 6.02 -1.13 -7.38
CA ALA A 35 6.17 -1.26 -5.93
C ALA A 35 7.16 -2.37 -5.55
N ARG A 36 7.10 -3.54 -6.21
CA ARG A 36 8.05 -4.66 -5.99
C ARG A 36 9.48 -4.33 -6.41
N ALA A 37 9.64 -3.41 -7.36
CA ALA A 37 10.94 -2.96 -7.85
C ALA A 37 11.62 -1.94 -6.93
N THR A 38 11.00 -1.47 -5.84
CA THR A 38 11.67 -0.62 -4.86
C THR A 38 12.60 -1.42 -3.95
N GLU A 39 13.68 -0.78 -3.49
CA GLU A 39 14.62 -1.40 -2.57
C GLU A 39 13.98 -1.69 -1.22
N GLN A 40 13.20 -0.74 -0.69
CA GLN A 40 12.51 -0.86 0.59
C GLN A 40 11.57 -2.05 0.60
N PHE A 41 10.81 -2.24 -0.49
CA PHE A 41 9.94 -3.41 -0.63
C PHE A 41 10.75 -4.70 -0.60
N ARG A 42 11.80 -4.82 -1.42
CA ARG A 42 12.60 -6.05 -1.51
C ARG A 42 13.30 -6.38 -0.20
N ALA A 43 13.91 -5.39 0.46
CA ALA A 43 14.62 -5.56 1.72
C ALA A 43 13.65 -6.05 2.82
N ALA A 44 12.54 -5.33 3.04
CA ALA A 44 11.55 -5.72 4.03
C ALA A 44 10.89 -7.07 3.70
N GLN A 45 10.70 -7.39 2.41
CA GLN A 45 10.20 -8.70 1.99
C GLN A 45 11.20 -9.83 2.29
N ALA A 46 12.48 -9.64 1.99
CA ALA A 46 13.53 -10.63 2.21
C ALA A 46 13.70 -10.95 3.70
N GLU A 47 13.49 -9.96 4.57
CA GLU A 47 13.53 -10.13 6.02
C GLU A 47 12.21 -10.65 6.61
N GLY A 48 11.17 -10.85 5.79
CA GLY A 48 9.85 -11.25 6.26
C GLY A 48 9.13 -10.18 7.06
N LYS A 49 9.53 -8.90 6.95
CA LYS A 49 9.01 -7.76 7.71
C LYS A 49 8.05 -6.87 6.91
N LEU A 50 7.69 -7.28 5.70
CA LEU A 50 6.71 -6.61 4.85
C LEU A 50 5.40 -7.38 4.81
N LEU A 51 4.31 -6.73 5.20
CA LEU A 51 2.95 -7.20 4.95
C LEU A 51 2.32 -6.41 3.79
N ARG A 52 1.53 -7.11 2.99
CA ARG A 52 0.93 -6.59 1.75
C ARG A 52 -0.58 -6.77 1.85
N LEU A 53 -1.31 -5.67 1.90
CA LEU A 53 -2.75 -5.68 2.04
C LEU A 53 -3.36 -5.17 0.72
N PRO A 54 -3.92 -6.04 -0.13
CA PRO A 54 -4.57 -5.58 -1.35
C PRO A 54 -5.80 -4.72 -1.01
N THR A 55 -6.02 -3.65 -1.77
CA THR A 55 -7.30 -2.95 -1.85
C THR A 55 -7.87 -3.17 -3.25
N GLY A 56 -9.16 -2.88 -3.46
CA GLY A 56 -9.80 -3.11 -4.76
C GLY A 56 -9.15 -2.35 -5.92
N ASP A 57 -8.60 -1.18 -5.65
CA ASP A 57 -8.02 -0.20 -6.59
C ASP A 57 -6.53 0.10 -6.33
N GLY A 58 -5.87 -0.70 -5.50
CA GLY A 58 -4.50 -0.45 -5.07
C GLY A 58 -4.01 -1.41 -3.98
N GLY A 59 -3.40 -0.85 -2.93
CA GLY A 59 -3.01 -1.62 -1.75
C GLY A 59 -2.29 -0.82 -0.67
N ALA A 60 -1.96 -1.51 0.42
CA ALA A 60 -1.11 -1.01 1.48
C ALA A 60 0.13 -1.91 1.68
N LEU A 61 1.26 -1.28 1.95
CA LEU A 61 2.52 -1.90 2.32
C LEU A 61 2.82 -1.55 3.77
N VAL A 62 2.96 -2.56 4.63
CA VAL A 62 3.21 -2.37 6.06
C VAL A 62 4.61 -2.87 6.39
N PHE A 63 5.46 -1.93 6.76
CA PHE A 63 6.83 -2.15 7.22
C PHE A 63 6.83 -2.23 8.74
N ARG A 64 7.38 -3.30 9.31
CA ARG A 64 7.27 -3.59 10.76
C ARG A 64 8.39 -3.03 11.63
N ASP A 65 9.50 -2.58 11.03
CA ASP A 65 10.71 -2.25 11.78
C ASP A 65 11.40 -0.96 11.35
N ASN A 66 10.93 -0.34 10.27
CA ASN A 66 11.57 0.86 9.72
C ASN A 66 10.54 1.98 9.44
N PRO A 67 10.56 3.08 10.22
CA PRO A 67 9.66 4.21 10.03
C PRO A 67 9.91 5.03 8.76
N GLU A 68 11.12 4.98 8.21
CA GLU A 68 11.51 5.72 7.00
C GLU A 68 11.19 4.94 5.71
N ALA A 69 11.12 3.61 5.80
CA ALA A 69 10.88 2.74 4.66
C ALA A 69 9.62 3.08 3.85
N PRO A 70 8.44 3.42 4.44
CA PRO A 70 7.28 3.85 3.67
C PRO A 70 7.54 5.12 2.85
N VAL A 71 8.24 6.10 3.42
CA VAL A 71 8.52 7.39 2.75
C VAL A 71 9.50 7.16 1.61
N ALA A 72 10.59 6.44 1.85
CA ALA A 72 11.57 6.14 0.83
C ALA A 72 10.98 5.27 -0.30
N CYS A 73 10.12 4.30 0.03
CA CYS A 73 9.37 3.52 -0.94
C CYS A 73 8.44 4.40 -1.79
N ALA A 74 7.67 5.29 -1.16
CA ALA A 74 6.78 6.22 -1.87
C ALA A 74 7.55 7.14 -2.83
N MET A 75 8.72 7.64 -2.42
CA MET A 75 9.59 8.44 -3.29
C MET A 75 10.11 7.65 -4.49
N ALA A 76 10.53 6.39 -4.28
CA ALA A 76 10.98 5.51 -5.35
C ALA A 76 9.86 5.19 -6.35
N ILE A 77 8.65 4.90 -5.86
CA ILE A 77 7.45 4.70 -6.69
C ILE A 77 7.16 5.97 -7.49
N SER A 78 7.15 7.14 -6.84
CA SER A 78 6.91 8.44 -7.50
C SER A 78 7.91 8.70 -8.63
N LYS A 79 9.19 8.36 -8.42
CA LYS A 79 10.23 8.49 -9.44
C LYS A 79 9.97 7.55 -10.62
N SER A 80 9.62 6.29 -10.36
CA SER A 80 9.34 5.30 -11.40
C SER A 80 8.10 5.66 -12.23
N LEU A 81 7.07 6.21 -11.60
CA LEU A 81 5.81 6.62 -12.27
C LEU A 81 6.00 7.73 -13.30
N LYS A 82 7.11 8.50 -13.24
CA LYS A 82 7.46 9.47 -14.30
C LYS A 82 7.58 8.82 -15.69
N ASN A 83 7.91 7.52 -15.74
CA ASN A 83 8.00 6.76 -16.99
C ASN A 83 6.64 6.19 -17.45
N TYR A 84 5.58 6.37 -16.66
CA TYR A 84 4.25 5.82 -16.89
C TYR A 84 3.16 6.88 -16.67
N PRO A 85 3.10 7.93 -17.52
CA PRO A 85 2.21 9.08 -17.28
C PRO A 85 0.72 8.73 -17.26
N GLY A 86 0.31 7.60 -17.86
CA GLY A 86 -1.07 7.09 -17.79
C GLY A 86 -1.45 6.47 -16.45
N LEU A 87 -0.47 6.11 -15.60
CA LEU A 87 -0.69 5.54 -14.28
C LEU A 87 -0.51 6.63 -13.21
N ARG A 88 -1.62 7.22 -12.77
CA ARG A 88 -1.62 8.20 -11.68
C ARG A 88 -2.04 7.53 -10.38
N VAL A 89 -1.30 7.78 -9.31
CA VAL A 89 -1.59 7.23 -7.99
C VAL A 89 -1.68 8.33 -6.93
N ARG A 90 -2.43 8.04 -5.87
CA ARG A 90 -2.43 8.80 -4.61
C ARG A 90 -1.76 7.93 -3.55
N MET A 91 -0.87 8.52 -2.77
CA MET A 91 -0.17 7.83 -1.69
C MET A 91 -0.38 8.52 -0.34
N GLY A 92 -0.49 7.72 0.72
CA GLY A 92 -0.63 8.18 2.08
C GLY A 92 0.24 7.36 3.03
N ILE A 93 0.81 7.99 4.05
CA ILE A 93 1.69 7.33 5.02
C ILE A 93 1.12 7.49 6.43
N HIS A 94 1.09 6.41 7.19
CA HIS A 94 0.67 6.41 8.58
C HIS A 94 1.55 5.47 9.40
N SER A 95 1.78 5.80 10.67
CA SER A 95 2.45 4.92 11.63
C SER A 95 1.58 4.78 12.86
N GLY A 96 1.37 3.56 13.33
CA GLY A 96 0.51 3.32 14.48
C GLY A 96 0.54 1.88 14.97
N PRO A 97 -0.09 1.60 16.12
CA PRO A 97 -0.16 0.25 16.66
C PRO A 97 -0.95 -0.67 15.72
N VAL A 98 -0.30 -1.77 15.37
CA VAL A 98 -0.82 -2.85 14.53
C VAL A 98 -0.80 -4.17 15.30
N ARG A 99 -1.78 -5.03 15.01
CA ARG A 99 -1.82 -6.41 15.50
C ARG A 99 -1.95 -7.34 14.30
N GLU A 100 -0.98 -8.23 14.13
CA GLU A 100 -1.09 -9.28 13.13
C GLU A 100 -2.28 -10.19 13.48
N VAL A 101 -3.12 -10.45 12.49
CA VAL A 101 -4.21 -11.41 12.57
C VAL A 101 -4.11 -12.32 11.37
N THR A 102 -4.25 -13.61 11.58
CA THR A 102 -4.42 -14.55 10.48
C THR A 102 -5.84 -14.38 9.96
N ASP A 103 -6.00 -14.06 8.68
CA ASP A 103 -7.32 -13.99 8.07
C ASP A 103 -7.93 -15.40 7.87
N LEU A 104 -9.18 -15.47 7.39
CA LEU A 104 -9.88 -16.73 7.13
C LEU A 104 -9.21 -17.58 6.05
N ASN A 105 -8.27 -17.03 5.29
CA ASN A 105 -7.50 -17.70 4.25
C ASN A 105 -6.10 -18.08 4.72
N GLU A 106 -5.84 -18.06 6.03
CA GLU A 106 -4.54 -18.33 6.66
C GLU A 106 -3.42 -17.35 6.25
N GLN A 107 -3.78 -16.19 5.69
CA GLN A 107 -2.82 -15.17 5.31
C GLN A 107 -2.58 -14.20 6.45
N ALA A 108 -1.31 -13.79 6.61
CA ALA A 108 -0.93 -12.73 7.53
C ALA A 108 -1.62 -11.41 7.13
N ASN A 109 -2.54 -10.97 7.97
CA ASN A 109 -3.30 -9.74 7.84
C ASN A 109 -3.09 -8.91 9.11
N ILE A 110 -3.65 -7.72 9.20
CA ILE A 110 -3.44 -6.84 10.33
C ILE A 110 -4.77 -6.22 10.79
N ALA A 111 -5.00 -6.18 12.09
CA ALA A 111 -6.08 -5.49 12.76
C ALA A 111 -5.54 -4.44 13.74
N GLY A 112 -6.18 -3.28 13.87
CA GLY A 112 -5.78 -2.25 14.83
C GLY A 112 -6.37 -0.88 14.53
N ALA A 113 -6.43 -0.02 15.55
CA ALA A 113 -6.94 1.35 15.41
C ALA A 113 -6.18 2.16 14.33
N GLY A 114 -4.89 1.87 14.10
CA GLY A 114 -4.09 2.48 13.04
C GLY A 114 -4.52 2.12 11.62
N ILE A 115 -5.23 1.01 11.41
CA ILE A 115 -5.67 0.53 10.07
C ILE A 115 -7.04 1.10 9.73
N ASN A 116 -7.97 1.10 10.70
CA ASN A 116 -9.24 1.79 10.56
C ASN A 116 -9.04 3.31 10.42
N MET A 117 -7.99 3.88 11.02
CA MET A 117 -7.61 5.28 10.78
C MET A 117 -6.97 5.48 9.42
N ALA A 118 -6.04 4.63 8.99
CA ALA A 118 -5.34 4.90 7.74
C ALA A 118 -6.15 4.56 6.47
N GLN A 119 -7.12 3.64 6.55
CA GLN A 119 -8.21 3.54 5.56
C GLN A 119 -9.10 4.79 5.55
N ARG A 120 -9.30 5.47 6.69
CA ARG A 120 -10.02 6.75 6.76
C ARG A 120 -9.18 7.96 6.31
N VAL A 121 -7.85 7.93 6.42
CA VAL A 121 -6.97 8.96 5.84
C VAL A 121 -7.03 8.92 4.30
N MET A 122 -7.32 7.74 3.71
CA MET A 122 -7.62 7.58 2.28
C MET A 122 -9.05 7.96 1.87
N ALA A 123 -9.90 8.39 2.81
CA ALA A 123 -11.23 8.89 2.50
C ALA A 123 -11.29 10.44 2.37
N PRO A 124 -10.54 11.12 1.48
CA PRO A 124 -11.02 12.37 0.92
C PRO A 124 -11.78 12.05 -0.38
N ASN A 125 -13.09 12.30 -0.32
CA ASN A 125 -14.03 12.51 -1.41
C ASN A 125 -14.65 11.27 -2.07
N ALA A 126 -15.89 10.98 -1.64
CA ALA A 126 -16.90 10.25 -2.40
C ALA A 126 -17.34 10.96 -3.70
N ALA A 127 -16.63 12.00 -4.16
CA ALA A 127 -17.01 12.84 -5.30
C ALA A 127 -16.31 12.47 -6.61
N ASP A 128 -15.32 11.57 -6.61
CA ASP A 128 -14.59 11.17 -7.81
C ASP A 128 -14.64 9.67 -8.13
N LYS A 129 -15.51 8.91 -7.45
CA LYS A 129 -15.85 7.53 -7.84
C LYS A 129 -16.49 7.48 -9.24
#